data_AF-A0A8J2LFR2-F1
#
_entry.id   AF-A0A8J2LFR2-F1
#
_cell.length_a   1.000
_cell.length_b   1.000
_cell.length_c   1.000
_cell.angle_alpha   90.00
_cell.angle_beta   90.00
_cell.angle_gamma   90.00
#
_symmetry.space_group_name_H-M   'P 1'
#
loop_
_entity.id
_entity.type
_entity.pdbx_description
1 polymer ?
#
loop_
_entity_poly.entity_id
_entity_poly.type
_entity_poly.pdbx_seq_one_letter_code
_entity_poly.pdbx_strand_id
1 'polypeptide(L)'
;MNGEIKQMLRIIPENVTWGGQSGKVFEALADDFMRPVVRIVESLLNNSPLSVTVYSGQLDLIVDTMGTTQWVEKLNWTGISSWKKAPRQPIILNNSTEAFKKSFKNFSFYWILKAGHMVPMDAPKTAVEMLQIITGLKDFKN
;
A
#
# COMPACT_ATOMS: atom_id res chain seq x y z
N MET A 1 14.85 -11.01 -18.29
CA MET A 1 13.51 -11.35 -18.84
C MET A 1 13.45 -11.49 -20.37
N ASN A 2 14.46 -11.05 -21.15
CA ASN A 2 14.43 -11.13 -22.63
C ASN A 2 15.30 -12.26 -23.24
N GLY A 3 15.84 -13.16 -22.42
CA GLY A 3 16.68 -14.29 -22.84
C GLY A 3 16.01 -15.64 -22.59
N GLU A 4 16.77 -16.63 -22.16
CA GLU A 4 16.30 -18.01 -21.89
C GLU A 4 15.05 -18.07 -21.00
N ILE A 5 14.96 -17.19 -19.99
CA ILE A 5 13.78 -17.08 -19.12
C ILE A 5 12.48 -16.82 -19.93
N LYS A 6 12.54 -16.03 -20.99
CA LYS A 6 11.39 -15.77 -21.87
C LYS A 6 10.91 -17.07 -22.53
N GLN A 7 11.85 -17.87 -23.02
CA GLN A 7 11.57 -19.15 -23.66
C GLN A 7 11.01 -20.15 -22.65
N MET A 8 11.55 -20.16 -21.42
CA MET A 8 11.07 -21.02 -20.34
C MET A 8 9.64 -20.69 -19.91
N LEU A 9 9.24 -19.41 -19.90
CA LEU A 9 7.90 -19.00 -19.53
C LEU A 9 6.83 -19.38 -20.57
N ARG A 10 7.20 -19.55 -21.85
CA ARG A 10 6.35 -20.01 -22.99
C ARG A 10 5.08 -19.20 -23.29
N ILE A 11 4.72 -18.22 -22.47
CA ILE A 11 3.50 -17.39 -22.61
C ILE A 11 3.77 -16.03 -23.24
N ILE A 12 5.05 -15.64 -23.41
CA ILE A 12 5.42 -14.31 -23.89
C ILE A 12 5.62 -14.38 -25.41
N PRO A 13 4.82 -13.65 -26.21
CA PRO A 13 4.96 -13.65 -27.67
C PRO A 13 6.38 -13.28 -28.14
N GLU A 14 6.81 -13.86 -29.26
CA GLU A 14 8.17 -13.63 -29.79
C GLU A 14 8.42 -12.14 -30.08
N ASN A 15 7.42 -11.44 -30.60
CA ASN A 15 7.48 -10.01 -30.95
C ASN A 15 7.34 -9.05 -29.76
N VAL A 16 7.28 -9.54 -28.52
CA VAL A 16 7.20 -8.70 -27.31
C VAL A 16 8.52 -8.69 -26.56
N THR A 17 9.07 -7.50 -26.34
CA THR A 17 10.25 -7.29 -25.49
C THR A 17 9.81 -6.79 -24.12
N TRP A 18 10.28 -7.43 -23.07
CA TRP A 18 10.06 -6.99 -21.70
C TRP A 18 10.84 -5.71 -21.40
N GLY A 19 10.18 -4.75 -20.76
CA GLY A 19 10.76 -3.56 -20.15
C GLY A 19 10.17 -3.33 -18.75
N GLY A 20 10.83 -2.50 -17.94
CA GLY A 20 10.36 -2.21 -16.57
C GLY A 20 9.08 -1.36 -16.53
N GLN A 21 8.91 -0.46 -17.50
CA GLN A 21 7.73 0.39 -17.68
C GLN A 21 7.50 0.65 -19.19
N SER A 22 6.35 1.22 -19.56
CA SER A 22 6.02 1.58 -20.95
C SER A 22 5.65 3.06 -21.07
N GLY A 23 6.48 3.85 -21.76
CA GLY A 23 6.21 5.27 -22.00
C GLY A 23 4.91 5.51 -22.77
N LYS A 24 4.61 4.67 -23.77
CA LYS A 24 3.36 4.75 -24.54
C LYS A 24 2.10 4.61 -23.66
N VAL A 25 2.15 3.72 -22.67
CA VAL A 25 1.03 3.53 -21.73
C VAL A 25 0.92 4.72 -20.78
N PHE A 26 2.06 5.23 -20.29
CA PHE A 26 2.10 6.43 -19.46
C PHE A 26 1.49 7.65 -20.18
N GLU A 27 1.90 7.89 -21.43
CA GLU A 27 1.37 8.98 -22.27
C GLU A 27 -0.14 8.83 -22.54
N ALA A 28 -0.59 7.61 -22.85
CA ALA A 28 -2.01 7.34 -23.11
C ALA A 28 -2.92 7.55 -21.88
N LEU A 29 -2.37 7.49 -20.66
CA LEU A 29 -3.09 7.67 -19.40
C LEU A 29 -2.78 9.01 -18.72
N ALA A 30 -2.08 9.93 -19.39
CA ALA A 30 -1.66 11.21 -18.80
C ALA A 30 -2.84 12.02 -18.25
N ASP A 31 -3.99 11.99 -18.93
CA ASP A 31 -5.21 12.71 -18.52
C ASP A 31 -5.84 12.19 -17.21
N ASP A 32 -5.51 10.96 -16.79
CA ASP A 32 -6.00 10.35 -15.55
C ASP A 32 -5.07 10.64 -14.35
N PHE A 33 -3.81 10.99 -14.61
CA PHE A 33 -2.74 11.03 -13.60
C PHE A 33 -3.05 11.90 -12.37
N MET A 34 -3.74 13.04 -12.56
CA MET A 34 -4.06 13.98 -11.49
C MET A 34 -5.54 13.95 -11.07
N ARG A 35 -6.32 12.95 -11.50
CA ARG A 35 -7.73 12.83 -11.11
C ARG A 35 -7.85 12.19 -9.72
N PRO A 36 -8.60 12.79 -8.78
CA PRO A 36 -8.72 12.24 -7.44
C PRO A 36 -9.59 10.98 -7.43
N VAL A 37 -9.06 9.92 -6.82
CA VAL A 37 -9.75 8.62 -6.63
C VAL A 37 -10.22 8.39 -5.19
N VAL A 38 -10.04 9.37 -4.31
CA VAL A 38 -10.33 9.29 -2.87
C VAL A 38 -11.77 8.87 -2.57
N ARG A 39 -12.73 9.33 -3.40
CA ARG A 39 -14.16 8.97 -3.32
C ARG A 39 -14.42 7.46 -3.43
N ILE A 40 -13.57 6.72 -4.13
CA ILE A 40 -13.69 5.26 -4.26
C ILE A 40 -13.39 4.61 -2.90
N VAL A 41 -12.33 5.07 -2.23
CA VAL A 41 -11.97 4.61 -0.89
C VAL A 41 -13.09 4.91 0.11
N GLU A 42 -13.66 6.11 0.07
CA GLU A 42 -14.81 6.48 0.91
C GLU A 42 -16.03 5.58 0.66
N SER A 43 -16.33 5.25 -0.60
CA SER A 43 -17.42 4.35 -0.95
C SER A 43 -17.16 2.92 -0.43
N LEU A 44 -15.93 2.41 -0.55
CA LEU A 44 -15.58 1.09 -0.01
C LEU A 44 -15.75 1.04 1.51
N LEU A 45 -15.35 2.10 2.21
CA LEU A 45 -15.47 2.18 3.67
C LEU A 45 -16.93 2.29 4.15
N ASN A 46 -17.79 3.00 3.42
CA ASN A 46 -19.17 3.24 3.84
C ASN A 46 -20.14 2.15 3.37
N ASN A 47 -19.91 1.58 2.19
CA ASN A 47 -20.94 0.83 1.46
C ASN A 47 -20.54 -0.61 1.14
N SER A 48 -19.44 -1.12 1.72
CA SER A 48 -18.99 -2.49 1.47
C SER A 48 -18.51 -3.19 2.75
N PRO A 49 -18.52 -4.53 2.78
CA PRO A 49 -17.94 -5.30 3.88
C PRO A 49 -16.41 -5.42 3.77
N LEU A 50 -15.77 -4.78 2.78
CA LEU A 50 -14.36 -4.96 2.50
C LEU A 50 -13.49 -4.28 3.57
N SER A 51 -12.41 -4.97 3.94
CA SER A 51 -11.29 -4.40 4.68
C SER A 51 -10.43 -3.58 3.72
N VAL A 52 -10.20 -2.31 4.05
CA VAL A 52 -9.38 -1.39 3.27
C VAL A 52 -8.10 -1.08 4.04
N THR A 53 -6.96 -1.33 3.40
CA THR A 53 -5.65 -1.03 3.99
C THR A 53 -4.86 -0.11 3.07
N VAL A 54 -4.29 0.94 3.66
CA VAL A 54 -3.29 1.80 3.03
C VAL A 54 -1.96 1.55 3.74
N TYR A 55 -0.85 1.52 3.00
CA TYR A 55 0.48 1.49 3.59
C TYR A 55 1.41 2.44 2.87
N SER A 56 2.38 3.00 3.59
CA SER A 56 3.37 3.93 3.03
C SER A 56 4.74 3.65 3.65
N GLY A 57 5.78 3.64 2.80
CA GLY A 57 7.17 3.62 3.24
C GLY A 57 7.60 5.02 3.67
N GLN A 58 8.15 5.13 4.88
CA GLN A 58 8.56 6.39 5.52
C GLN A 58 9.48 7.27 4.66
N LEU A 59 10.30 6.66 3.82
CA LEU A 59 11.37 7.31 3.06
C LEU A 59 11.00 7.54 1.59
N ASP A 60 9.73 7.31 1.20
CA ASP A 60 9.28 7.62 -0.15
C ASP A 60 9.09 9.13 -0.35
N LEU A 61 9.55 9.63 -1.49
CA LEU A 61 9.42 11.02 -1.91
C LEU A 61 8.25 11.22 -2.88
N ILE A 62 7.95 10.24 -3.74
CA ILE A 62 6.99 10.41 -4.85
C ILE A 62 5.56 10.35 -4.31
N VAL A 63 5.26 9.38 -3.45
CA VAL A 63 3.98 9.26 -2.73
C VAL A 63 4.24 9.27 -1.23
N ASP A 64 4.69 10.43 -0.76
CA ASP A 64 5.24 10.60 0.57
C ASP A 64 4.25 10.27 1.69
N THR A 65 4.79 9.90 2.85
CA THR A 65 3.97 9.49 3.98
C THR A 65 3.16 10.63 4.58
N MET A 66 3.62 11.88 4.47
CA MET A 66 2.88 13.05 4.98
C MET A 66 1.67 13.33 4.08
N GLY A 67 1.84 13.33 2.75
CA GLY A 67 0.76 13.42 1.77
C GLY A 67 -0.24 12.29 1.94
N THR A 68 0.25 11.06 2.10
CA THR A 68 -0.61 9.90 2.37
C THR A 68 -1.41 10.07 3.66
N THR A 69 -0.74 10.49 4.75
CA THR A 69 -1.39 10.73 6.05
C THR A 69 -2.46 11.84 5.94
N GLN A 70 -2.20 12.90 5.19
CA GLN A 70 -3.14 14.01 5.04
C GLN A 70 -4.44 13.60 4.36
N TRP A 71 -4.40 12.80 3.29
CA TRP A 71 -5.65 12.42 2.63
C TRP A 71 -6.43 11.39 3.43
N VAL A 72 -5.77 10.43 4.11
CA VAL A 72 -6.49 9.44 4.94
C VAL A 72 -7.18 10.10 6.15
N GLU A 73 -6.59 11.14 6.74
CA GLU A 73 -7.20 11.90 7.86
C GLU A 73 -8.36 12.82 7.42
N LYS A 74 -8.50 13.04 6.10
CA LYS A 74 -9.57 13.86 5.48
C LYS A 74 -10.66 13.01 4.82
N LEU A 75 -10.55 11.69 4.81
CA LEU A 75 -11.57 10.79 4.25
C LEU A 75 -12.94 11.05 4.86
N ASN A 76 -13.96 11.13 4.02
CA ASN A 76 -15.35 11.27 4.42
C ASN A 76 -16.02 9.90 4.56
N TRP A 77 -15.98 9.34 5.77
CA TRP A 77 -16.64 8.07 6.08
C TRP A 77 -17.16 8.03 7.51
N THR A 78 -18.12 7.15 7.77
CA THR A 78 -18.86 7.08 9.06
C THR A 78 -17.96 6.84 10.28
N GLY A 79 -16.76 6.29 10.09
CA GLY A 79 -15.79 6.05 11.17
C GLY A 79 -14.75 7.14 11.39
N ILE A 80 -14.73 8.24 10.61
CA ILE A 80 -13.63 9.22 10.64
C ILE A 80 -13.42 9.86 12.02
N SER A 81 -14.49 10.14 12.76
CA SER A 81 -14.40 10.75 14.09
C SER A 81 -13.69 9.86 15.11
N SER A 82 -13.90 8.54 15.04
CA SER A 82 -13.24 7.57 15.90
C SER A 82 -11.84 7.23 15.39
N TRP A 83 -11.65 7.16 14.07
CA TRP A 83 -10.34 7.04 13.44
C TRP A 83 -9.38 8.11 13.93
N LYS A 84 -9.80 9.39 13.95
CA LYS A 84 -8.96 10.50 14.42
C LYS A 84 -8.48 10.33 15.86
N LYS A 85 -9.26 9.64 16.69
CA LYS A 85 -8.94 9.33 18.10
C LYS A 85 -8.21 8.01 18.28
N ALA A 86 -8.20 7.14 17.27
CA ALA A 86 -7.59 5.82 17.37
C ALA A 86 -6.06 5.95 17.55
N PRO A 87 -5.48 5.20 18.50
CA PRO A 87 -4.04 5.23 18.72
C PRO A 87 -3.32 4.60 17.54
N ARG A 88 -2.08 5.05 17.35
CA ARG A 88 -1.11 4.40 16.48
C ARG A 88 -0.31 3.41 17.32
N GLN A 89 -0.27 2.15 16.92
CA GLN A 89 0.34 1.06 17.65
C GLN A 89 1.60 0.55 16.92
N PRO A 90 2.72 0.32 17.61
CA PRO A 90 3.94 -0.15 16.99
C PRO A 90 3.83 -1.62 16.56
N ILE A 91 4.45 -1.96 15.45
CA ILE A 91 4.76 -3.34 15.05
C ILE A 91 6.22 -3.58 15.38
N ILE A 92 6.45 -4.49 16.32
CA ILE A 92 7.80 -4.81 16.82
C ILE A 92 8.26 -6.13 16.19
N LEU A 93 9.41 -6.10 15.53
CA LEU A 93 10.09 -7.29 15.02
C LEU A 93 11.51 -7.31 15.58
N ASN A 94 11.92 -8.45 16.16
CA ASN A 94 13.25 -8.64 16.75
C ASN A 94 13.64 -7.51 17.73
N ASN A 95 12.72 -7.15 18.64
CA ASN A 95 12.89 -6.09 19.65
C ASN A 95 13.12 -4.67 19.08
N SER A 96 12.79 -4.43 17.82
CA SER A 96 12.85 -3.12 17.17
C SER A 96 11.48 -2.75 16.62
N THR A 97 11.10 -1.47 16.70
CA THR A 97 9.90 -0.98 16.03
C THR A 97 10.20 -0.88 14.53
N GLU A 98 9.46 -1.62 13.71
CA GLU A 98 9.67 -1.66 12.26
C GLU A 98 8.51 -1.03 11.47
N ALA A 99 7.34 -0.90 12.07
CA ALA A 99 6.23 -0.15 11.51
C ALA A 99 5.30 0.37 12.59
N PHE A 100 4.35 1.18 12.19
CA PHE A 100 3.20 1.54 13.00
C PHE A 100 1.90 1.24 12.27
N LYS A 101 0.90 0.76 12.99
CA LYS A 101 -0.46 0.51 12.52
C LYS A 101 -1.44 1.44 13.23
N LYS A 102 -2.33 2.08 12.49
CA LYS A 102 -3.52 2.76 13.02
C LYS A 102 -4.73 2.10 12.38
N SER A 103 -5.74 1.74 13.17
CA SER A 103 -6.93 1.05 12.65
C SER A 103 -8.19 1.45 13.39
N PHE A 104 -9.29 1.53 12.65
CA PHE A 104 -10.64 1.64 13.20
C PHE A 104 -11.62 0.93 12.25
N LYS A 105 -12.47 0.04 12.79
CA LYS A 105 -13.37 -0.82 12.00
C LYS A 105 -12.63 -1.51 10.83
N ASN A 106 -13.12 -1.35 9.61
CA ASN A 106 -12.59 -1.95 8.38
C ASN A 106 -11.48 -1.13 7.72
N PHE A 107 -10.98 -0.06 8.35
CA PHE A 107 -9.88 0.75 7.80
C PHE A 107 -8.60 0.58 8.62
N SER A 108 -7.48 0.35 7.92
CA SER A 108 -6.13 0.30 8.51
C SER A 108 -5.13 1.14 7.70
N PHE A 109 -4.21 1.81 8.40
CA PHE A 109 -3.08 2.53 7.82
C PHE A 109 -1.77 2.04 8.44
N TYR A 110 -0.82 1.64 7.60
CA TYR A 110 0.50 1.21 7.99
C TYR A 110 1.56 2.23 7.58
N TRP A 111 2.39 2.61 8.54
CA TRP A 111 3.56 3.44 8.34
C TRP A 111 4.79 2.56 8.51
N ILE A 112 5.46 2.22 7.41
CA ILE A 112 6.60 1.29 7.41
C ILE A 112 7.89 2.08 7.60
N LEU A 113 8.63 1.79 8.67
CA LEU A 113 9.89 2.49 8.95
C LEU A 113 11.01 1.95 8.06
N LYS A 114 11.99 2.81 7.77
CA LYS A 114 13.21 2.48 6.99
C LYS A 114 12.94 1.95 5.56
N ALA A 115 11.75 2.19 5.02
CA ALA A 115 11.35 1.74 3.69
C ALA A 115 11.00 2.93 2.80
N GLY A 116 11.37 2.88 1.52
CA GLY A 116 10.99 3.84 0.48
C GLY A 116 9.76 3.38 -0.31
N HIS A 117 9.73 3.71 -1.60
CA HIS A 117 8.60 3.43 -2.49
C HIS A 117 8.27 1.93 -2.58
N MET A 118 9.30 1.08 -2.60
CA MET A 118 9.15 -0.36 -2.77
C MET A 118 9.32 -1.08 -1.42
N VAL A 119 8.32 -0.92 -0.53
CA VAL A 119 8.32 -1.51 0.82
C VAL A 119 8.81 -2.97 0.89
N PRO A 120 8.35 -3.91 0.03
CA PRO A 120 8.83 -5.29 0.10
C PRO A 120 10.31 -5.47 -0.26
N MET A 121 10.89 -4.56 -1.04
CA MET A 121 12.31 -4.55 -1.39
C MET A 121 13.15 -4.02 -0.22
N ASP A 122 12.71 -2.91 0.40
CA ASP A 122 13.47 -2.22 1.44
C ASP A 122 13.31 -2.87 2.83
N ALA A 123 12.10 -3.35 3.15
CA ALA A 123 11.74 -3.93 4.44
C ALA A 123 10.97 -5.26 4.28
N PRO A 124 11.58 -6.31 3.69
CA PRO A 124 10.89 -7.56 3.33
C PRO A 124 10.24 -8.28 4.52
N LYS A 125 10.92 -8.31 5.68
CA LYS A 125 10.40 -8.95 6.89
C LYS A 125 9.13 -8.24 7.38
N THR A 126 9.15 -6.90 7.39
CA THR A 126 8.01 -6.07 7.79
C THR A 126 6.87 -6.17 6.79
N ALA A 127 7.17 -6.25 5.49
CA ALA A 127 6.18 -6.43 4.43
C ALA A 127 5.43 -7.78 4.58
N VAL A 128 6.15 -8.87 4.88
CA VAL A 128 5.55 -10.17 5.16
C VAL A 128 4.70 -10.14 6.42
N GLU A 129 5.18 -9.53 7.51
CA GLU A 129 4.41 -9.38 8.74
C GLU A 129 3.09 -8.63 8.49
N MET A 130 3.18 -7.47 7.81
CA MET A 130 2.01 -6.67 7.41
C MET A 130 1.04 -7.51 6.58
N LEU A 131 1.52 -8.23 5.57
CA LEU A 131 0.67 -9.06 4.71
C LEU A 131 -0.03 -10.16 5.50
N GLN A 132 0.67 -10.84 6.41
CA GLN A 132 0.09 -11.88 7.26
C GLN A 132 -1.00 -11.33 8.19
N ILE A 133 -0.82 -10.11 8.71
CA ILE A 133 -1.84 -9.44 9.52
C ILE A 133 -3.05 -9.07 8.66
N ILE A 134 -2.84 -8.51 7.46
CA ILE A 134 -3.93 -8.10 6.55
C ILE A 134 -4.77 -9.30 6.12
N THR A 135 -4.14 -10.43 5.83
CA THR A 135 -4.84 -11.64 5.36
C THR A 135 -5.36 -12.54 6.48
N GLY A 136 -5.17 -12.14 7.75
CA GLY A 136 -5.64 -12.91 8.91
C GLY A 136 -4.82 -14.17 9.21
N LEU A 137 -3.64 -14.34 8.60
CA LEU A 137 -2.70 -15.41 8.94
C LEU A 137 -2.03 -15.18 10.31
N LYS A 138 -1.99 -13.92 10.75
CA LYS A 138 -1.55 -13.53 12.09
C LYS A 138 -2.51 -12.52 12.68
N ASP A 139 -2.82 -12.69 13.96
CA ASP A 139 -3.47 -11.64 14.73
C ASP A 139 -2.50 -10.50 14.99
N PHE A 140 -3.00 -9.27 14.91
CA PHE A 140 -2.25 -8.12 15.40
C PHE A 140 -2.28 -8.11 16.93
N LYS A 141 -1.20 -8.58 17.55
CA LYS A 141 -1.03 -8.61 19.01
C LYS A 141 -0.32 -7.33 19.44
N ASN A 142 -0.99 -6.56 20.32
CA ASN A 142 -0.36 -5.47 21.06
C ASN A 142 0.20 -6.00 22.38
#